data_AF-A0A1N6X7L7-F1
#
_entry.id   AF-A0A1N6X7L7-F1
#
_cell.length_a   1.000
_cell.length_b   1.000
_cell.length_c   1.000
_cell.angle_alpha   90.00
_cell.angle_beta   90.00
_cell.angle_gamma   90.00
#
_symmetry.space_group_name_H-M   'P 1'
#
loop_
_entity.id
_entity.type
_entity.pdbx_description
1 polymer ?
#
loop_
_entity_poly.entity_id
_entity_poly.type
_entity_poly.pdbx_seq_one_letter_code
_entity_poly.pdbx_strand_id
1 'polypeptide(L)'
;MQENTNENMEANYRKFIQRIVETESVWGLTHDDTWATSSSAEYEDAEVILFWSNADGAKACAEDDWSDYKPESITLVEFLENWCVGMYGDQLLLGPDWDASLVGREMEPLVVALDVVQELKHKGKTIEFTQYDSQDEFEEQVIEALEGEDE
;
A
#
# COMPACT_ATOMS: atom_id res chain seq x y z
N MET A 1 0.93 27.04 -6.94
CA MET A 1 -0.13 26.34 -6.17
C MET A 1 -0.04 24.82 -6.33
N GLN A 2 0.44 24.28 -7.45
CA GLN A 2 0.64 22.83 -7.63
C GLN A 2 1.81 22.25 -6.82
N GLU A 3 2.91 22.99 -6.61
CA GLU A 3 4.09 22.52 -5.85
C GLU A 3 3.75 22.10 -4.40
N ASN A 4 2.93 22.88 -3.70
CA ASN A 4 2.54 22.57 -2.31
C ASN A 4 1.70 21.28 -2.18
N THR A 5 0.93 20.90 -3.21
CA THR A 5 0.09 19.69 -3.16
C THR A 5 0.94 18.43 -3.31
N ASN A 6 1.91 18.45 -4.23
CA ASN A 6 2.79 17.30 -4.45
C ASN A 6 3.71 17.04 -3.26
N GLU A 7 4.29 18.10 -2.66
CA GLU A 7 5.11 17.97 -1.45
C GLU A 7 4.33 17.40 -0.25
N ASN A 8 3.04 17.73 -0.13
CA ASN A 8 2.17 17.18 0.90
C ASN A 8 1.86 15.70 0.67
N MET A 9 1.62 15.30 -0.58
CA MET A 9 1.37 13.91 -0.96
C MET A 9 2.60 13.02 -0.71
N GLU A 10 3.79 13.49 -1.07
CA GLU A 10 5.08 12.87 -0.75
C GLU A 10 5.28 12.69 0.76
N ALA A 11 4.98 13.75 1.53
CA ALA A 11 5.10 13.70 2.98
C ALA A 11 4.09 12.73 3.62
N ASN A 12 2.88 12.62 3.07
CA ASN A 12 1.87 11.67 3.55
C ASN A 12 2.26 10.23 3.22
N TYR A 13 2.76 9.97 2.00
CA TYR A 13 3.28 8.67 1.63
C TYR A 13 4.43 8.21 2.55
N ARG A 14 5.41 9.08 2.81
CA ARG A 14 6.49 8.75 3.76
C ARG A 14 5.96 8.44 5.16
N LYS A 15 4.94 9.17 5.63
CA LYS A 15 4.29 8.88 6.93
C LYS A 15 3.57 7.53 6.92
N PHE A 16 2.92 7.17 5.81
CA PHE A 16 2.29 5.87 5.63
C PHE A 16 3.32 4.75 5.85
N ILE A 17 4.42 4.77 5.09
CA ILE A 17 5.52 3.78 5.19
C ILE A 17 6.06 3.70 6.63
N GLN A 18 6.41 4.85 7.21
CA GLN A 18 6.96 4.91 8.57
C GLN A 18 6.04 4.32 9.63
N ARG A 19 4.72 4.55 9.48
CA ARG A 19 3.71 4.07 10.41
C ARG A 19 3.46 2.58 10.27
N ILE A 20 3.27 2.07 9.06
CA ILE A 20 3.00 0.63 8.87
C ILE A 20 4.20 -0.23 9.29
N VAL A 21 5.43 0.30 9.15
CA VAL A 21 6.64 -0.32 9.70
C VAL A 21 6.71 -0.22 11.23
N GLU A 22 6.22 0.87 11.83
CA GLU A 22 6.18 1.01 13.29
C GLU A 22 5.16 0.07 13.93
N THR A 23 3.94 0.02 13.38
CA THR A 23 2.80 -0.74 13.88
C THR A 23 2.77 -2.19 13.40
N GLU A 24 3.53 -2.52 12.35
CA GLU A 24 3.51 -3.81 11.66
C GLU A 24 2.10 -4.20 11.19
N SER A 25 1.27 -3.19 10.91
CA SER A 25 -0.13 -3.33 10.53
C SER A 25 -0.51 -2.32 9.45
N VAL A 26 -1.21 -2.81 8.44
CA VAL A 26 -1.86 -2.04 7.39
C VAL A 26 -3.38 -2.21 7.55
N TRP A 27 -4.16 -1.23 7.12
CA TRP A 27 -5.61 -1.28 7.19
C TRP A 27 -6.20 -1.12 5.81
N GLY A 28 -7.31 -1.81 5.54
CA GLY A 28 -8.15 -1.52 4.38
C GLY A 28 -9.61 -1.49 4.78
N LEU A 29 -10.48 -1.16 3.83
CA LEU A 29 -11.93 -1.21 3.99
C LEU A 29 -12.46 -2.43 3.23
N THR A 30 -13.32 -3.22 3.88
CA THR A 30 -13.92 -4.41 3.25
C THR A 30 -15.37 -4.64 3.65
N HIS A 31 -16.14 -5.25 2.74
CA HIS A 31 -17.47 -5.80 2.96
C HIS A 31 -17.61 -7.13 2.22
N ASP A 32 -17.95 -8.22 2.94
CA ASP A 32 -18.08 -9.58 2.38
C ASP A 32 -16.90 -9.97 1.45
N ASP A 33 -15.68 -9.82 1.96
CA ASP A 33 -14.41 -10.09 1.26
C ASP A 33 -14.13 -9.19 0.03
N THR A 34 -14.97 -8.20 -0.24
CA THR A 34 -14.75 -7.18 -1.29
C THR A 34 -14.03 -6.00 -0.68
N TRP A 35 -12.89 -5.59 -1.24
CA TRP A 35 -12.08 -4.47 -0.74
C TRP A 35 -12.39 -3.17 -1.47
N ALA A 36 -12.21 -2.04 -0.79
CA ALA A 36 -12.44 -0.72 -1.36
C ALA A 36 -11.47 -0.44 -2.52
N THR A 37 -12.02 -0.25 -3.71
CA THR A 37 -11.28 0.12 -4.92
C THR A 37 -11.80 1.42 -5.53
N SER A 38 -10.91 2.17 -6.18
CA SER A 38 -11.24 3.34 -7.00
C SER A 38 -10.65 3.16 -8.39
N SER A 39 -11.28 3.71 -9.42
CA SER A 39 -10.65 3.82 -10.74
C SER A 39 -9.40 4.71 -10.64
N SER A 40 -8.34 4.32 -11.35
CA SER A 40 -7.12 5.12 -11.44
C SER A 40 -7.38 6.42 -12.20
N ALA A 41 -6.80 7.51 -11.71
CA ALA A 41 -6.79 8.81 -12.36
C ALA A 41 -5.69 8.90 -13.43
N GLU A 42 -4.61 8.14 -13.28
CA GLU A 42 -3.44 8.17 -14.18
C GLU A 42 -3.57 7.14 -15.32
N TYR A 43 -4.27 6.03 -15.11
CA TYR A 43 -4.37 4.89 -16.04
C TYR A 43 -5.82 4.46 -16.25
N GLU A 44 -6.37 4.64 -17.46
CA GLU A 44 -7.80 4.43 -17.76
C GLU A 44 -8.33 3.01 -17.49
N ASP A 45 -7.47 1.99 -17.57
CA ASP A 45 -7.84 0.57 -17.40
C ASP A 45 -7.31 -0.04 -16.09
N ALA A 46 -6.83 0.78 -15.14
CA ALA A 46 -6.32 0.30 -13.86
C ALA A 46 -7.27 0.62 -12.69
N GLU A 47 -7.32 -0.29 -11.73
CA GLU A 47 -7.99 -0.06 -10.44
C GLU A 47 -6.96 0.15 -9.33
N VAL A 48 -7.32 0.99 -8.37
CA VAL A 48 -6.53 1.34 -7.20
C VAL A 48 -7.18 0.72 -5.97
N ILE A 49 -6.49 -0.19 -5.28
CA ILE A 49 -6.93 -0.68 -3.97
C ILE A 49 -6.42 0.28 -2.89
N LEU A 50 -7.31 0.66 -1.96
CA LEU A 50 -6.98 1.64 -0.93
C LEU A 50 -6.52 1.00 0.37
N PHE A 51 -5.43 1.52 0.92
CA PHE A 51 -4.86 1.10 2.20
C PHE A 51 -4.51 2.30 3.07
N TRP A 52 -4.61 2.11 4.37
CA TRP A 52 -4.36 3.14 5.38
C TRP A 52 -3.37 2.66 6.43
N SER A 53 -2.62 3.60 6.97
CA SER A 53 -1.65 3.34 8.05
C SER A 53 -2.32 3.14 9.42
N ASN A 54 -3.62 3.40 9.53
CA ASN A 54 -4.38 3.30 10.77
C ASN A 54 -5.89 3.10 10.51
N ALA A 55 -6.56 2.49 11.48
CA ALA A 55 -7.99 2.18 11.40
C ALA A 55 -8.89 3.42 11.29
N ASP A 56 -8.54 4.53 11.94
CA ASP A 56 -9.35 5.75 11.91
C ASP A 56 -9.38 6.37 10.51
N GLY A 57 -8.26 6.33 9.78
CA GLY A 57 -8.18 6.75 8.38
C GLY A 57 -9.07 5.91 7.47
N ALA A 58 -8.95 4.58 7.54
CA ALA A 58 -9.82 3.68 6.79
C ALA A 58 -11.30 3.94 7.12
N LYS A 59 -11.64 4.03 8.40
CA LYS A 59 -13.02 4.27 8.85
C LYS A 59 -13.58 5.62 8.38
N ALA A 60 -12.74 6.65 8.24
CA ALA A 60 -13.17 7.94 7.75
C ALA A 60 -13.61 7.92 6.28
N CYS A 61 -13.17 6.91 5.51
CA CYS A 61 -13.59 6.70 4.12
C CYS A 61 -14.80 5.76 4.00
N ALA A 62 -15.31 5.18 5.09
CA ALA A 62 -16.49 4.30 5.07
C ALA A 62 -17.80 5.11 4.93
N GLU A 63 -17.90 5.87 3.84
CA GLU A 63 -19.02 6.73 3.46
C GLU A 63 -19.45 6.40 2.01
N ASP A 64 -20.60 6.92 1.58
CA ASP A 64 -21.16 6.71 0.24
C ASP A 64 -21.12 5.24 -0.22
N ASP A 65 -20.32 4.92 -1.25
CA ASP A 65 -20.21 3.58 -1.84
C ASP A 65 -19.59 2.54 -0.89
N TRP A 66 -18.90 2.99 0.17
CA TRP A 66 -18.30 2.14 1.19
C TRP A 66 -19.00 2.26 2.55
N SER A 67 -20.23 2.77 2.58
CA SER A 67 -20.99 2.96 3.83
C SER A 67 -21.24 1.68 4.64
N ASP A 68 -21.26 0.50 4.00
CA ASP A 68 -21.37 -0.81 4.65
C ASP A 68 -20.01 -1.50 4.89
N TYR A 69 -18.91 -0.89 4.47
CA TYR A 69 -17.55 -1.43 4.62
C TYR A 69 -17.04 -1.20 6.04
N LYS A 70 -16.15 -2.08 6.50
CA LYS A 70 -15.53 -1.98 7.81
C LYS A 70 -14.01 -1.98 7.69
N PRO A 71 -13.31 -1.24 8.57
CA PRO A 71 -11.86 -1.29 8.63
C PRO A 71 -11.42 -2.69 9.10
N GLU A 72 -10.54 -3.31 8.32
CA GLU A 72 -9.94 -4.60 8.60
C GLU A 72 -8.42 -4.46 8.62
N SER A 73 -7.76 -5.13 9.56
CA SER A 73 -6.30 -5.05 9.71
C SER A 73 -5.61 -6.20 9.00
N ILE A 74 -4.57 -5.86 8.25
CA ILE A 74 -3.68 -6.76 7.52
C ILE A 74 -2.31 -6.67 8.21
N THR A 75 -1.68 -7.82 8.45
CA THR A 75 -0.31 -7.82 9.00
C THR A 75 0.68 -7.28 7.97
N LEU A 76 1.77 -6.65 8.41
CA LEU A 76 2.78 -6.14 7.46
C LEU A 76 3.33 -7.23 6.54
N VAL A 77 3.51 -8.45 7.05
CA VAL A 77 3.98 -9.60 6.25
C VAL A 77 2.95 -9.98 5.19
N GLU A 78 1.67 -10.14 5.56
CA GLU A 78 0.60 -10.43 4.60
C GLU A 78 0.46 -9.33 3.54
N PHE A 79 0.59 -8.07 3.95
CA PHE A 79 0.58 -6.94 3.04
C PHE A 79 1.71 -7.02 2.01
N LEU A 80 2.93 -7.36 2.43
CA LEU A 80 4.06 -7.47 1.51
C LEU A 80 3.94 -8.69 0.59
N GLU A 81 3.70 -9.88 1.15
CA GLU A 81 3.81 -11.13 0.39
C GLU A 81 2.56 -11.45 -0.44
N ASN A 82 1.37 -11.06 0.02
CA ASN A 82 0.11 -11.39 -0.66
C ASN A 82 -0.45 -10.19 -1.40
N TRP A 83 -0.48 -9.03 -0.75
CA TRP A 83 -1.10 -7.84 -1.34
C TRP A 83 -0.17 -7.18 -2.36
N CYS A 84 1.03 -6.75 -1.98
CA CYS A 84 1.92 -6.06 -2.90
C CYS A 84 2.32 -6.95 -4.10
N VAL A 85 2.74 -8.19 -3.84
CA VAL A 85 3.13 -9.12 -4.93
C VAL A 85 1.93 -9.52 -5.79
N GLY A 86 0.78 -9.84 -5.17
CA GLY A 86 -0.42 -10.24 -5.91
C GLY A 86 -1.00 -9.10 -6.75
N MET A 87 -1.15 -7.92 -6.16
CA MET A 87 -1.67 -6.73 -6.86
C MET A 87 -0.81 -6.35 -8.06
N TYR A 88 0.51 -6.46 -7.95
CA TYR A 88 1.41 -6.21 -9.07
C TYR A 88 1.17 -7.19 -10.23
N GLY A 89 1.04 -8.50 -9.93
CA GLY A 89 0.71 -9.50 -10.94
C GLY A 89 -0.66 -9.28 -11.61
N ASP A 90 -1.61 -8.69 -10.88
CA ASP A 90 -2.95 -8.34 -11.36
C ASP A 90 -3.02 -6.94 -12.03
N GLN A 91 -1.88 -6.24 -12.17
CA GLN A 91 -1.78 -4.89 -12.75
C GLN A 91 -2.63 -3.83 -12.01
N LEU A 92 -2.75 -3.98 -10.69
CA LEU A 92 -3.46 -3.06 -9.81
C LEU A 92 -2.52 -2.05 -9.17
N LEU A 93 -3.06 -0.89 -8.82
CA LEU A 93 -2.35 0.18 -8.12
C LEU A 93 -2.72 0.22 -6.64
N LEU A 94 -1.84 0.83 -5.85
CA LEU A 94 -2.00 1.03 -4.43
C LEU A 94 -2.26 2.49 -4.12
N GLY A 95 -3.33 2.77 -3.34
CA GLY A 95 -3.65 4.10 -2.84
C GLY A 95 -3.37 4.24 -1.34
N PRO A 96 -2.20 4.78 -0.92
CA PRO A 96 -1.82 4.85 0.49
C PRO A 96 -2.36 6.11 1.17
N ASP A 97 -3.03 5.93 2.30
CA ASP A 97 -3.56 7.00 3.18
C ASP A 97 -4.36 8.08 2.41
N TRP A 98 -5.23 7.65 1.48
CA TRP A 98 -6.19 8.54 0.84
C TRP A 98 -7.12 9.16 1.88
N ASP A 99 -7.42 10.45 1.73
CA ASP A 99 -8.35 11.13 2.63
C ASP A 99 -9.81 10.84 2.29
N ALA A 100 -10.74 11.35 3.12
CA ALA A 100 -12.18 11.18 2.89
C ALA A 100 -12.69 11.86 1.61
N SER A 101 -11.89 12.69 0.94
CA SER A 101 -12.20 13.22 -0.39
C SER A 101 -11.70 12.32 -1.52
N LEU A 102 -11.18 11.13 -1.19
CA LEU A 102 -10.57 10.16 -2.12
C LEU A 102 -9.42 10.77 -2.92
N VAL A 103 -8.61 11.60 -2.25
CA VAL A 103 -7.43 12.22 -2.84
C VAL A 103 -6.18 11.61 -2.21
N GLY A 104 -5.28 11.10 -3.05
CA GLY A 104 -3.97 10.61 -2.65
C GLY A 104 -3.12 10.24 -3.86
N ARG A 105 -1.99 9.58 -3.61
CA ARG A 105 -1.13 9.07 -4.68
C ARG A 105 -1.58 7.71 -5.14
N GLU A 106 -1.30 7.39 -6.38
CA GLU A 106 -1.32 6.04 -6.92
C GLU A 106 0.11 5.54 -7.00
N MET A 107 0.36 4.36 -6.46
CA MET A 107 1.69 3.78 -6.34
C MET A 107 1.69 2.37 -6.91
N GLU A 108 2.79 2.00 -7.54
CA GLU A 108 3.03 0.61 -7.91
C GLU A 108 3.23 -0.24 -6.64
N PRO A 109 2.53 -1.37 -6.47
CA PRO A 109 2.57 -2.13 -5.23
C PRO A 109 3.97 -2.64 -4.86
N LEU A 110 4.80 -3.03 -5.83
CA LEU A 110 6.18 -3.46 -5.59
C LEU A 110 7.12 -2.33 -5.20
N VAL A 111 6.90 -1.11 -5.70
CA VAL A 111 7.63 0.08 -5.25
C VAL A 111 7.33 0.34 -3.77
N VAL A 112 6.06 0.20 -3.36
CA VAL A 112 5.66 0.32 -1.95
C VAL A 112 6.30 -0.78 -1.09
N ALA A 113 6.33 -2.03 -1.58
CA ALA A 113 6.98 -3.13 -0.88
C ALA A 113 8.47 -2.85 -0.65
N LEU A 114 9.17 -2.38 -1.68
CA LEU A 114 10.58 -2.02 -1.62
C LEU A 114 10.84 -0.88 -0.62
N ASP A 115 10.01 0.16 -0.61
CA ASP A 115 10.11 1.27 0.34
C ASP A 115 9.89 0.81 1.79
N VAL A 116 8.95 -0.11 2.03
CA VAL A 116 8.73 -0.72 3.36
C VAL A 116 9.96 -1.51 3.82
N VAL A 117 10.53 -2.33 2.94
CA VAL A 117 11.71 -3.16 3.27
C VAL A 117 12.93 -2.29 3.55
N GLN A 118 13.15 -1.24 2.76
CA GLN A 118 14.19 -0.25 3.01
C GLN A 118 14.01 0.46 4.35
N GLU A 119 12.77 0.84 4.71
CA GLU A 119 12.47 1.47 5.99
C GLU A 119 12.66 0.49 7.18
N LEU A 120 12.32 -0.80 7.00
CA LEU A 120 12.63 -1.85 7.99
C LEU A 120 14.14 -1.95 8.22
N LYS A 121 14.95 -2.00 7.14
CA LYS A 121 16.42 -1.99 7.20
C LYS A 121 16.95 -0.73 7.88
N HIS A 122 16.40 0.43 7.54
CA HIS A 122 16.80 1.71 8.13
C HIS A 122 16.55 1.75 9.65
N LYS A 123 15.43 1.18 10.11
CA LYS A 123 15.12 1.05 11.54
C LYS A 123 15.81 -0.12 12.24
N GLY A 124 16.52 -0.98 11.51
CA GLY A 124 17.09 -2.22 12.04
C GLY A 124 16.03 -3.19 12.55
N LYS A 125 14.83 -3.15 11.97
CA LYS A 125 13.73 -4.08 12.24
C LYS A 125 13.81 -5.26 11.27
N THR A 126 13.46 -6.44 11.78
CA THR A 126 13.34 -7.67 11.00
C THR A 126 11.95 -8.24 11.23
N ILE A 127 11.31 -8.67 10.15
CA ILE A 127 10.04 -9.40 10.17
C ILE A 127 10.25 -10.79 9.58
N GLU A 128 9.48 -11.75 10.05
CA GLU A 128 9.53 -13.13 9.57
C GLU A 128 8.59 -13.28 8.37
N PHE A 129 9.16 -13.50 7.19
CA PHE A 129 8.43 -13.81 5.97
C PHE A 129 7.93 -15.26 6.01
N THR A 130 6.80 -15.53 5.35
CA THR A 130 6.20 -16.87 5.28
C THR A 130 6.44 -17.56 3.94
N GLN A 131 6.64 -16.79 2.87
CA GLN A 131 6.84 -17.25 1.49
C GLN A 131 8.28 -17.07 1.00
N TYR A 132 9.10 -16.36 1.77
CA TYR A 132 10.51 -16.07 1.48
C TYR A 132 11.39 -16.52 2.66
N ASP A 133 12.60 -16.98 2.38
CA ASP A 133 13.59 -17.41 3.37
C ASP A 133 14.10 -16.22 4.21
N SER A 134 14.08 -15.00 3.67
CA SER A 134 14.51 -13.80 4.39
C SER A 134 13.99 -12.49 3.78
N GLN A 135 14.11 -11.41 4.56
CA GLN A 135 13.84 -10.04 4.10
C GLN A 135 14.75 -9.61 2.94
N ASP A 136 16.01 -10.05 2.94
CA ASP A 136 16.95 -9.75 1.84
C ASP A 136 16.54 -10.48 0.55
N GLU A 137 16.12 -11.74 0.65
CA GLU A 137 15.61 -12.50 -0.51
C GLU A 137 14.33 -11.86 -1.08
N PHE A 138 13.39 -11.48 -0.21
CA PHE A 138 12.19 -10.77 -0.65
C PHE A 138 12.54 -9.49 -1.41
N GLU A 139 13.48 -8.69 -0.90
CA GLU A 139 13.95 -7.47 -1.56
C GLU A 139 14.56 -7.75 -2.93
N GLU A 140 15.45 -8.74 -3.02
CA GLU A 140 16.09 -9.14 -4.28
C GLU A 140 15.06 -9.53 -5.32
N GLN A 141 14.07 -10.35 -4.97
CA GLN A 141 13.00 -10.76 -5.90
C GLN A 141 12.11 -9.59 -6.34
N VAL A 142 11.81 -8.65 -5.43
CA VAL A 142 11.04 -7.43 -5.78
C VAL A 142 11.82 -6.55 -6.75
N ILE A 143 13.13 -6.38 -6.55
CA ILE A 143 14.00 -5.61 -7.45
C ILE A 143 14.06 -6.29 -8.82
N GLU A 144 14.30 -7.61 -8.87
CA GLU A 144 14.34 -8.36 -10.12
C GLU A 144 13.03 -8.27 -10.92
N ALA A 145 11.88 -8.30 -10.23
CA ALA A 145 10.58 -8.14 -10.87
C ALA A 145 10.42 -6.74 -11.50
N LEU A 146 10.78 -5.68 -10.76
CA LEU A 146 10.72 -4.30 -11.25
C LEU A 146 11.69 -4.05 -12.42
N GLU A 147 12.89 -4.62 -12.40
CA GLU A 147 13.87 -4.47 -13.49
C GLU A 147 13.47 -5.28 -14.74
N GLY A 148 12.73 -6.38 -14.58
CA GLY A 148 12.30 -7.26 -15.66
C GLY A 148 11.16 -6.72 -16.53
N GLU A 149 10.48 -5.63 -16.13
CA GLU A 149 9.43 -4.98 -16.93
C GLU A 149 9.96 -4.02 -18.00
N ASP A 150 11.25 -3.65 -17.93
CA ASP A 150 11.90 -2.75 -18.88
C ASP A 150 12.43 -3.47 -20.16
N GLU A 151 12.25 -4.80 -20.29
CA GLU A 151 12.67 -5.63 -21.46
C GLU A 151 11.54 -5.99 -22.44
#